data_AF-A0A929A8S8-F1
#
_entry.id   AF-A0A929A8S8-F1
#
_cell.length_a   1.000
_cell.length_b   1.000
_cell.length_c   1.000
_cell.angle_alpha   90.00
_cell.angle_beta   90.00
_cell.angle_gamma   90.00
#
_symmetry.space_group_name_H-M   'P 1'
#
loop_
_entity.id
_entity.type
_entity.pdbx_description
1 polymer ?
#
loop_
_entity_poly.entity_id
_entity_poly.type
_entity_poly.pdbx_seq_one_letter_code
_entity_poly.pdbx_strand_id
1 'polypeptide(L)'
;MSDDPSPIMPTSQKLTLGDRIRGLASQLRQENDVQIKATSRILGAAAQLAQNHDQLIDEVVEMVGEDLDQRVNAQPSETYTVEGLQQQFKTFKAAKAHFGIKANSWATLATKLSEPVGNPSSPFPQSQDAVVQRLEAIEQDVQAIRGDVKQILSLLTLVLKDPK
;
A
#
# COMPACT_ATOMS: atom_id res chain seq x y z
N MET A 1 25.63 -87.79 -14.15
CA MET A 1 26.25 -86.58 -13.59
C MET A 1 25.61 -85.39 -14.27
N SER A 2 24.65 -84.76 -13.60
CA SER A 2 24.00 -83.53 -14.04
C SER A 2 23.64 -82.77 -12.76
N ASP A 3 24.60 -81.99 -12.27
CA ASP A 3 24.40 -81.09 -11.15
C ASP A 3 23.93 -79.74 -11.72
N ASP A 4 22.65 -79.44 -11.54
CA ASP A 4 22.04 -78.16 -11.86
C ASP A 4 22.11 -77.25 -10.61
N PRO A 5 22.83 -76.11 -10.63
CA PRO A 5 22.85 -75.21 -9.48
C PRO A 5 21.58 -74.37 -9.45
N SER A 6 20.77 -74.59 -8.42
CA SER A 6 19.59 -73.79 -8.09
C SER A 6 19.95 -72.31 -7.89
N PRO A 7 19.08 -71.35 -8.31
CA PRO A 7 19.36 -69.93 -8.18
C PRO A 7 19.23 -69.50 -6.71
N ILE A 8 20.30 -68.91 -6.18
CA ILE A 8 20.36 -68.33 -4.84
C ILE A 8 19.44 -67.10 -4.83
N MET A 9 18.28 -67.21 -4.16
CA MET A 9 17.42 -66.04 -3.93
C MET A 9 18.16 -65.04 -3.02
N PRO A 10 18.10 -63.73 -3.29
CA PRO A 10 18.71 -62.73 -2.43
C PRO A 10 18.01 -62.75 -1.08
N THR A 11 18.79 -63.00 -0.02
CA THR A 11 18.31 -62.89 1.35
C THR A 11 17.92 -61.44 1.62
N SER A 12 16.66 -61.23 1.99
CA SER A 12 16.14 -59.94 2.42
C SER A 12 16.81 -59.56 3.74
N GLN A 13 18.00 -58.95 3.66
CA GLN A 13 18.74 -58.45 4.82
C GLN A 13 17.89 -57.37 5.51
N LYS A 14 17.53 -57.61 6.77
CA LYS A 14 16.84 -56.62 7.60
C LYS A 14 17.74 -55.39 7.73
N LEU A 15 17.28 -54.26 7.18
CA LEU A 15 17.93 -52.95 7.33
C LEU A 15 18.29 -52.70 8.80
N THR A 16 19.57 -52.50 9.07
CA THR A 16 20.05 -52.25 10.42
C THR A 16 19.65 -50.83 10.86
N LEU A 17 19.63 -50.58 12.17
CA LEU A 17 19.35 -49.24 12.69
C LEU A 17 20.37 -48.20 12.18
N GLY A 18 21.63 -48.62 11.97
CA GLY A 18 22.68 -47.79 11.40
C GLY A 18 22.39 -47.37 9.96
N ASP A 19 21.84 -48.26 9.14
CA ASP A 19 21.44 -47.93 7.76
C ASP A 19 20.29 -46.92 7.73
N ARG A 20 19.34 -47.03 8.67
CA ARG A 20 18.25 -46.06 8.82
C ARG A 20 18.76 -44.69 9.24
N ILE A 21 19.70 -44.63 10.19
CA ILE A 21 20.32 -43.36 10.62
C ILE A 21 21.09 -42.72 9.47
N ARG A 22 21.84 -43.52 8.69
CA ARG A 22 22.58 -43.02 7.51
C ARG A 22 21.62 -42.52 6.43
N GLY A 23 20.51 -43.22 6.21
CA GLY A 23 19.43 -42.81 5.30
C GLY A 23 18.83 -41.46 5.72
N LEU A 24 18.45 -41.32 6.98
CA LEU A 24 17.94 -40.06 7.54
C LEU A 24 18.96 -38.92 7.42
N ALA A 25 20.23 -39.18 7.71
CA ALA A 25 21.28 -38.16 7.56
C ALA A 25 21.47 -37.73 6.10
N SER A 26 21.39 -38.67 5.15
CA SER A 26 21.45 -38.34 3.72
C SER A 26 20.23 -37.54 3.26
N GLN A 27 19.04 -37.90 3.72
CA GLN A 27 17.81 -37.18 3.40
C GLN A 27 17.83 -35.77 3.95
N LEU A 28 18.23 -35.59 5.22
CA LEU A 28 18.33 -34.28 5.86
C LEU A 28 19.33 -33.37 5.13
N ARG A 29 20.45 -33.93 4.66
CA ARG A 29 21.44 -33.18 3.86
C ARG A 29 20.85 -32.74 2.52
N GLN A 30 20.16 -33.64 1.83
CA GLN A 30 19.52 -33.32 0.55
C GLN A 30 18.42 -32.25 0.70
N GLU A 31 17.59 -32.36 1.73
CA GLU A 31 16.57 -31.37 2.04
C GLU A 31 17.19 -30.00 2.35
N ASN A 32 18.27 -29.97 3.13
CA ASN A 32 19.00 -28.74 3.41
C ASN A 32 19.58 -28.10 2.14
N ASP A 33 20.17 -28.88 1.24
CA ASP A 33 20.70 -28.36 -0.04
C ASP A 33 19.59 -27.77 -0.92
N VAL A 34 18.42 -28.43 -0.96
CA VAL A 34 17.24 -27.92 -1.66
C VAL A 34 16.73 -26.63 -1.01
N GLN A 35 16.68 -26.58 0.32
CA GLN A 35 16.24 -25.40 1.05
C GLN A 35 17.19 -24.21 0.84
N ILE A 36 18.51 -24.42 0.92
CA ILE A 36 19.51 -23.39 0.63
C ILE A 36 19.31 -22.83 -0.78
N LYS A 37 19.06 -23.70 -1.77
CA LYS A 37 18.80 -23.29 -3.16
C LYS A 37 17.48 -22.53 -3.32
N ALA A 38 16.44 -22.93 -2.60
CA ALA A 38 15.16 -22.22 -2.61
C ALA A 38 15.30 -20.82 -1.99
N THR A 39 15.95 -20.75 -0.82
CA THR A 39 16.19 -19.50 -0.09
C THR A 39 17.05 -18.53 -0.90
N SER A 40 18.11 -19.01 -1.57
CA SER A 40 18.95 -18.14 -2.41
C SER A 40 18.19 -17.57 -3.62
N ARG A 41 17.30 -18.37 -4.23
CA ARG A 41 16.41 -17.89 -5.30
C ARG A 41 15.41 -16.85 -4.80
N ILE A 42 14.81 -17.08 -3.63
CA ILE A 42 13.89 -16.12 -3.01
C ILE A 42 14.63 -14.81 -2.70
N LEU A 43 15.83 -14.89 -2.12
CA LEU A 43 16.65 -13.72 -1.82
C LEU A 43 17.03 -12.95 -3.08
N GLY A 44 17.38 -13.65 -4.16
CA GLY A 44 17.66 -13.03 -5.46
C GLY A 44 16.44 -12.31 -6.04
N ALA A 45 15.26 -12.94 -5.99
CA ALA A 45 14.02 -12.31 -6.43
C ALA A 45 13.64 -11.10 -5.55
N ALA A 46 13.84 -11.19 -4.25
CA ALA A 46 13.61 -10.08 -3.32
C ALA A 46 14.55 -8.90 -3.59
N ALA A 47 15.82 -9.17 -3.89
CA ALA A 47 16.77 -8.13 -4.27
C ALA A 47 16.37 -7.42 -5.57
N GLN A 48 15.91 -8.18 -6.58
CA GLN A 48 15.37 -7.60 -7.81
C GLN A 48 14.11 -6.76 -7.55
N LEU A 49 13.21 -7.24 -6.68
CA LEU A 49 12.00 -6.51 -6.31
C LEU A 49 12.33 -5.20 -5.60
N ALA A 50 13.30 -5.21 -4.68
CA ALA A 50 13.77 -4.00 -4.01
C ALA A 50 14.34 -3.00 -5.02
N GLN A 51 15.17 -3.45 -5.95
CA GLN A 51 15.73 -2.60 -7.00
C GLN A 51 14.65 -1.97 -7.89
N ASN A 52 13.64 -2.75 -8.29
CA ASN A 52 12.51 -2.21 -9.07
C ASN A 52 11.69 -1.21 -8.26
N HIS A 53 11.55 -1.45 -6.95
CA HIS A 53 10.82 -0.55 -6.06
C HIS A 53 11.56 0.78 -5.88
N ASP A 54 12.89 0.76 -5.74
CA ASP A 54 13.71 1.98 -5.68
C ASP A 54 13.57 2.79 -6.98
N GLN A 55 13.60 2.13 -8.13
CA GLN A 55 13.37 2.80 -9.43
C GLN A 55 11.98 3.42 -9.55
N LEU A 56 10.93 2.69 -9.11
CA LEU A 56 9.56 3.21 -9.11
C LEU A 56 9.44 4.44 -8.19
N ILE A 57 10.10 4.42 -7.02
CA ILE A 57 10.12 5.57 -6.12
C ILE A 57 10.74 6.78 -6.84
N ASP A 58 11.90 6.60 -7.45
CA ASP A 58 12.60 7.69 -8.14
C ASP A 58 11.74 8.29 -9.28
N GLU A 59 11.12 7.43 -10.10
CA GLU A 59 10.23 7.86 -11.19
C GLU A 59 9.00 8.62 -10.67
N VAL A 60 8.36 8.12 -9.61
CA VAL A 60 7.22 8.80 -8.98
C VAL A 60 7.63 10.13 -8.37
N VAL A 61 8.81 10.22 -7.76
CA VAL A 61 9.34 11.47 -7.21
C VAL A 61 9.56 12.50 -8.32
N GLU A 62 10.13 12.09 -9.45
CA GLU A 62 10.32 12.96 -10.61
C GLU A 62 8.98 13.45 -11.16
N MET A 63 8.04 12.55 -11.47
CA MET A 63 6.72 12.93 -12.01
C MET A 63 5.93 13.82 -11.05
N VAL A 64 5.94 13.53 -9.75
CA VAL A 64 5.25 14.37 -8.75
C VAL A 64 5.92 15.73 -8.62
N GLY A 65 7.25 15.78 -8.70
CA GLY A 65 8.02 17.03 -8.73
C GLY A 65 7.65 17.88 -9.95
N GLU A 66 7.65 17.29 -11.14
CA GLU A 66 7.24 17.95 -12.37
C GLU A 66 5.78 18.43 -12.32
N ASP A 67 4.86 17.64 -11.78
CA ASP A 67 3.46 18.02 -11.60
C ASP A 67 3.29 19.20 -10.63
N LEU A 68 4.07 19.24 -9.55
CA LEU A 68 4.09 20.34 -8.59
C LEU A 68 4.65 21.61 -9.24
N ASP A 69 5.77 21.51 -9.94
CA ASP A 69 6.40 22.64 -10.63
C ASP A 69 5.51 23.18 -11.76
N GLN A 70 4.83 22.31 -12.49
CA GLN A 70 3.82 22.69 -13.48
C GLN A 70 2.65 23.40 -12.81
N ARG A 71 2.17 22.98 -11.64
CA ARG A 71 1.10 23.68 -10.91
C ARG A 71 1.55 25.04 -10.39
N VAL A 72 2.78 25.16 -9.89
CA VAL A 72 3.35 26.44 -9.44
C VAL A 72 3.51 27.42 -10.61
N ASN A 73 3.93 26.93 -11.78
CA ASN A 73 4.13 27.77 -12.96
C ASN A 73 2.84 28.02 -13.78
N ALA A 74 1.86 27.11 -13.73
CA ALA A 74 0.59 27.22 -14.47
C ALA A 74 -0.54 27.86 -13.66
N GLN A 75 -0.36 28.10 -12.36
CA GLN A 75 -1.17 29.05 -11.62
C GLN A 75 -0.64 30.45 -11.95
N PRO A 76 -1.28 31.24 -12.83
CA PRO A 76 -1.08 32.68 -12.76
C PRO A 76 -1.50 33.06 -11.35
N SER A 77 -0.56 33.51 -10.53
CA SER A 77 -0.90 34.31 -9.38
C SER A 77 -1.59 35.54 -9.95
N GLU A 78 -2.91 35.45 -10.09
CA GLU A 78 -3.78 36.56 -10.42
C GLU A 78 -3.58 37.57 -9.29
N THR A 79 -2.59 38.42 -9.48
CA THR A 79 -2.28 39.51 -8.60
C THR A 79 -3.39 40.51 -8.84
N TYR A 80 -4.47 40.35 -8.07
CA TYR A 80 -5.61 41.23 -8.09
C TYR A 80 -5.18 42.59 -7.55
N THR A 81 -4.67 43.45 -8.44
CA THR A 81 -4.35 44.83 -8.11
C THR A 81 -5.63 45.63 -7.86
N VAL A 82 -5.54 46.63 -6.99
CA VAL A 82 -6.67 47.52 -6.66
C VAL A 82 -7.27 48.16 -7.92
N GLU A 83 -6.44 48.50 -8.89
CA GLU A 83 -6.82 49.13 -10.15
C GLU A 83 -7.60 48.16 -11.06
N GLY A 84 -7.12 46.91 -11.20
CA GLY A 84 -7.81 45.89 -12.00
C GLY A 84 -9.20 45.56 -11.44
N LEU A 85 -9.30 45.45 -10.11
CA LEU A 85 -10.56 45.22 -9.41
C LEU A 85 -11.56 46.40 -9.56
N GLN A 86 -11.07 47.64 -9.51
CA GLN A 86 -11.90 48.82 -9.75
C GLN A 86 -12.40 48.89 -11.18
N GLN A 87 -11.56 48.55 -12.17
CA GLN A 87 -11.93 48.58 -13.57
C GLN A 87 -12.98 47.50 -13.91
N GLN A 88 -12.87 46.31 -13.30
CA GLN A 88 -13.75 45.18 -13.57
C GLN A 88 -15.15 45.33 -12.93
N PHE A 89 -15.22 45.80 -11.69
CA PHE A 89 -16.49 45.83 -10.93
C PHE A 89 -17.11 47.21 -10.77
N LYS A 90 -16.39 48.29 -11.13
CA LYS A 90 -16.76 49.73 -11.06
C LYS A 90 -17.12 50.26 -9.67
N THR A 91 -17.61 49.42 -8.77
CA THR A 91 -18.01 49.76 -7.40
C THR A 91 -17.56 48.68 -6.43
N PHE A 92 -17.14 49.09 -5.23
CA PHE A 92 -16.66 48.18 -4.20
C PHE A 92 -17.73 47.19 -3.75
N LYS A 93 -19.00 47.64 -3.71
CA LYS A 93 -20.14 46.81 -3.31
C LYS A 93 -20.37 45.65 -4.28
N ALA A 94 -20.18 45.86 -5.59
CA ALA A 94 -20.31 44.82 -6.60
C ALA A 94 -19.19 43.79 -6.50
N ALA A 95 -17.93 44.24 -6.35
CA ALA A 95 -16.80 43.34 -6.13
C ALA A 95 -16.98 42.52 -4.84
N LYS A 96 -17.35 43.18 -3.75
CA LYS A 96 -17.61 42.52 -2.46
C LYS A 96 -18.70 41.45 -2.56
N ALA A 97 -19.77 41.71 -3.31
CA ALA A 97 -20.84 40.74 -3.54
C ALA A 97 -20.35 39.57 -4.41
N HIS A 98 -19.54 39.84 -5.43
CA HIS A 98 -19.00 38.82 -6.32
C HIS A 98 -18.07 37.83 -5.62
N PHE A 99 -17.16 38.34 -4.77
CA PHE A 99 -16.20 37.51 -4.05
C PHE A 99 -16.74 36.96 -2.72
N GLY A 100 -17.82 37.54 -2.17
CA GLY A 100 -18.36 37.13 -0.87
C GLY A 100 -17.43 37.43 0.32
N ILE A 101 -16.34 38.17 0.12
CA ILE A 101 -15.32 38.44 1.13
C ILE A 101 -15.71 39.66 1.98
N LYS A 102 -15.64 39.54 3.31
CA LYS A 102 -15.70 40.69 4.21
C LYS A 102 -14.42 41.52 4.09
N ALA A 103 -14.48 42.56 3.26
CA ALA A 103 -13.51 43.63 3.16
C ALA A 103 -14.16 44.99 3.46
N ASN A 104 -13.37 45.94 3.95
CA ASN A 104 -13.77 47.31 4.26
C ASN A 104 -13.19 48.35 3.28
N SER A 105 -12.28 47.93 2.40
CA SER A 105 -11.66 48.77 1.38
C SER A 105 -11.20 47.93 0.18
N TRP A 106 -10.95 48.58 -0.97
CA TRP A 106 -10.36 47.88 -2.12
C TRP A 106 -8.99 47.30 -1.81
N ALA A 107 -8.17 47.99 -1.01
CA ALA A 107 -6.86 47.50 -0.59
C ALA A 107 -7.00 46.18 0.20
N THR A 108 -7.93 46.11 1.17
CA THR A 108 -8.16 44.87 1.94
C THR A 108 -8.77 43.74 1.13
N LEU A 109 -9.48 44.06 0.04
CA LEU A 109 -10.02 43.06 -0.88
C LEU A 109 -8.95 42.53 -1.83
N ALA A 110 -8.13 43.41 -2.40
CA ALA A 110 -6.97 43.08 -3.24
C ALA A 110 -5.95 42.23 -2.49
N THR A 111 -5.62 42.60 -1.23
CA THR A 111 -4.69 41.81 -0.41
C THR A 111 -5.27 40.44 -0.09
N LYS A 112 -6.55 40.33 0.24
CA LYS A 112 -7.20 39.04 0.51
C LYS A 112 -7.35 38.14 -0.71
N LEU A 113 -7.35 38.71 -1.92
CA LEU A 113 -7.37 37.97 -3.17
C LEU A 113 -5.97 37.62 -3.67
N SER A 114 -4.96 38.41 -3.31
CA SER A 114 -3.55 38.21 -3.71
C SER A 114 -2.74 37.39 -2.70
N GLU A 115 -3.28 37.14 -1.51
CA GLU A 115 -2.63 36.28 -0.52
C GLU A 115 -2.66 34.83 -1.05
N PRO A 116 -1.50 34.19 -1.25
CA PRO A 116 -1.48 32.78 -1.64
C PRO A 116 -2.19 32.01 -0.54
N VAL A 117 -3.15 31.16 -0.91
CA VAL A 117 -3.87 30.27 -0.02
C VAL A 117 -2.90 29.22 0.56
N GLY A 118 -2.06 29.66 1.49
CA GLY A 118 -1.43 28.87 2.53
C GLY A 118 -2.39 28.89 3.72
N ASN A 119 -3.26 27.88 3.77
CA ASN A 119 -4.30 27.62 4.77
C ASN A 119 -3.99 27.99 6.24
N PRO A 120 -5.00 28.16 7.13
CA PRO A 120 -6.43 27.85 6.95
C PRO A 120 -7.39 28.90 7.54
N SER A 121 -8.17 29.58 6.71
CA SER A 121 -9.44 30.16 7.18
C SER A 121 -10.38 30.41 6.01
N SER A 122 -10.91 29.34 5.43
CA SER A 122 -12.18 29.41 4.70
C SER A 122 -13.02 28.16 4.99
N PRO A 123 -14.29 28.32 5.41
CA PRO A 123 -15.21 27.22 5.69
C PRO A 123 -15.76 26.67 4.37
N PHE A 124 -15.05 25.73 3.76
CA PHE A 124 -15.62 24.82 2.77
C PHE A 124 -16.05 23.54 3.50
N PRO A 125 -17.36 23.24 3.63
CA PRO A 125 -17.82 22.03 4.31
C PRO A 125 -17.67 20.75 3.47
N GLN A 126 -17.14 20.80 2.24
CA GLN A 126 -17.28 19.67 1.31
C GLN A 126 -16.25 18.54 1.43
N SER A 127 -15.13 18.74 2.13
CA SER A 127 -14.09 17.70 2.24
C SER A 127 -14.12 16.94 3.57
N GLN A 128 -14.63 17.55 4.65
CA GLN A 128 -14.73 16.86 5.93
C GLN A 128 -15.82 15.79 5.90
N ASP A 129 -16.96 16.05 5.26
CA ASP A 129 -18.03 15.04 5.12
C ASP A 129 -17.57 13.82 4.31
N ALA A 130 -16.79 14.02 3.25
CA ALA A 130 -16.24 12.92 2.46
C ALA A 130 -15.22 12.09 3.25
N VAL A 131 -14.40 12.74 4.09
CA VAL A 131 -13.45 12.05 4.97
C VAL A 131 -14.20 11.30 6.07
N VAL A 132 -15.21 11.91 6.70
CA VAL A 132 -16.04 11.26 7.74
C VAL A 132 -16.80 10.07 7.16
N GLN A 133 -17.39 10.20 5.97
CA GLN A 133 -18.04 9.07 5.29
C GLN A 133 -17.06 7.93 4.97
N ARG A 134 -15.83 8.26 4.55
CA ARG A 134 -14.79 7.24 4.34
C ARG A 134 -14.39 6.56 5.64
N LEU A 135 -14.25 7.31 6.74
CA LEU A 135 -13.95 6.73 8.05
C LEU A 135 -15.08 5.82 8.55
N GLU A 136 -16.33 6.22 8.36
CA GLU A 136 -17.50 5.42 8.76
C GLU A 136 -17.61 4.13 7.93
N ALA A 137 -17.34 4.20 6.63
CA ALA A 137 -17.28 3.02 5.77
C ALA A 137 -16.16 2.05 6.21
N ILE A 138 -14.97 2.58 6.53
CA ILE A 138 -13.85 1.78 7.04
C ILE A 138 -14.20 1.13 8.39
N GLU A 139 -14.90 1.84 9.28
CA GLU A 139 -15.31 1.29 10.57
C GLU A 139 -16.31 0.12 10.39
N GLN A 140 -17.25 0.25 9.46
CA GLN A 140 -18.20 -0.82 9.14
C GLN A 140 -17.48 -2.05 8.57
N ASP A 141 -16.52 -1.86 7.66
CA ASP A 141 -15.71 -2.95 7.10
C ASP A 141 -14.90 -3.67 8.20
N VAL A 142 -14.31 -2.93 9.14
CA VAL A 142 -13.57 -3.51 10.27
C VAL A 142 -14.50 -4.32 11.19
N GLN A 143 -15.73 -3.85 11.41
CA GLN A 143 -16.72 -4.60 12.19
C GLN A 143 -17.16 -5.89 11.48
N ALA A 144 -17.35 -5.85 10.16
CA ALA A 144 -17.67 -7.02 9.35
C ALA A 144 -16.54 -8.07 9.41
N ILE A 145 -15.30 -7.65 9.19
CA ILE A 145 -14.12 -8.54 9.31
C ILE A 145 -14.04 -9.17 10.70
N ARG A 146 -14.33 -8.40 11.76
CA ARG A 146 -14.34 -8.94 13.13
C ARG A 146 -15.45 -10.00 13.33
N GLY A 147 -16.59 -9.84 12.67
CA GLY A 147 -17.67 -10.83 12.63
C GLY A 147 -17.21 -12.11 11.92
N ASP A 148 -16.65 -11.97 10.73
CA ASP A 148 -16.16 -13.09 9.92
C ASP A 148 -15.06 -13.87 10.64
N VAL A 149 -14.11 -13.17 11.27
CA VAL A 149 -13.05 -13.80 12.07
C VAL A 149 -13.64 -14.58 13.24
N LYS A 150 -14.66 -14.07 13.93
CA LYS A 150 -15.34 -14.81 15.01
C LYS A 150 -16.05 -16.06 14.48
N GLN A 151 -16.67 -15.99 13.31
CA GLN A 151 -17.32 -17.13 12.69
C GLN A 151 -16.31 -18.18 12.20
N ILE A 152 -15.18 -17.77 11.65
CA ILE A 152 -14.09 -18.68 11.28
C ILE A 152 -13.53 -19.36 12.53
N LEU A 153 -13.32 -18.62 13.63
CA LEU A 153 -12.86 -19.19 14.89
C LEU A 153 -13.87 -20.18 15.49
N SER A 154 -15.18 -19.91 15.39
CA SER A 154 -16.19 -20.85 15.87
C SER A 154 -16.26 -22.12 15.02
N LEU A 155 -16.13 -22.00 13.69
CA LEU A 155 -16.03 -23.14 12.78
C LEU A 155 -14.77 -23.97 13.03
N LEU A 156 -13.61 -23.34 13.21
CA LEU A 156 -12.37 -24.04 13.59
C LEU A 156 -12.51 -24.75 14.93
N THR A 157 -13.17 -24.12 15.91
CA THR A 157 -13.44 -24.75 17.21
C THR A 157 -14.37 -25.94 17.07
N LEU A 158 -15.38 -25.87 16.19
CA LEU A 158 -16.28 -26.98 15.90
C LEU A 158 -15.53 -28.15 15.24
N VAL A 159 -14.69 -27.87 14.24
CA VAL A 159 -13.86 -28.87 13.54
C VAL A 159 -12.83 -29.51 14.48
N LEU A 160 -12.25 -28.74 15.41
CA LEU A 160 -11.32 -29.26 16.42
C LEU A 160 -12.02 -30.03 17.56
N LYS A 161 -13.33 -29.81 17.76
CA LYS A 161 -14.12 -30.43 18.84
C LYS A 161 -14.85 -31.71 18.40
N ASP A 162 -14.81 -32.05 17.12
CA ASP A 162 -15.15 -33.38 16.62
C ASP A 162 -13.87 -34.23 16.42
N PRO A 163 -13.27 -34.80 17.49
CA PRO A 163 -12.31 -35.88 17.33
C PRO A 163 -13.09 -37.12 16.92
N LYS A 164 -12.85 -37.58 15.69
CA LYS A 164 -13.15 -38.94 15.28
C LYS A 164 -12.12 -39.90 15.86
#